data_AF-A0AAW7KFX8-F1
#
_entry.id   AF-A0AAW7KFX8-F1
#
_cell.length_a   1.000
_cell.length_b   1.000
_cell.length_c   1.000
_cell.angle_alpha   90.00
_cell.angle_beta   90.00
_cell.angle_gamma   90.00
#
_symmetry.space_group_name_H-M   'P 1'
#
loop_
_entity.id
_entity.type
_entity.pdbx_description
1 polymer ?
#
loop_
_entity_poly.entity_id
_entity_poly.type
_entity_poly.pdbx_seq_one_letter_code
_entity_poly.pdbx_strand_id
1 'polypeptide(L)'
;SGKVLSVFPSKHAIGLQTEEGIEVLVHMGIDTVEMATPAFESFVKEGQSLKAGMKLAKMNLDVIEQAGKETTIIVAFTNSDKVEQVVINQLGTATAGTVIGQIEI
;
A
#
# COMPACT_ATOMS: atom_id res chain seq x y z
N SER A 1 13.35 4.48 5.78
CA SER A 1 13.37 3.92 4.41
C SER A 1 12.95 2.47 4.49
N GLY A 2 13.07 1.65 3.45
CA GLY A 2 12.65 0.25 3.54
C GLY A 2 12.94 -0.58 2.30
N LYS A 3 12.25 -1.72 2.18
CA LYS A 3 12.31 -2.61 1.01
C LYS A 3 10.93 -3.16 0.67
N VAL A 4 10.76 -3.55 -0.60
CA VAL A 4 9.61 -4.33 -1.06
C VAL A 4 9.78 -5.77 -0.59
N LEU A 5 8.83 -6.27 0.21
CA LEU A 5 8.77 -7.67 0.61
C LEU A 5 8.12 -8.55 -0.45
N SER A 6 7.08 -8.05 -1.10
CA SER A 6 6.33 -8.81 -2.09
C SER A 6 5.55 -7.90 -3.02
N VAL A 7 5.37 -8.36 -4.26
CA VAL A 7 4.45 -7.74 -5.23
C VAL A 7 3.51 -8.83 -5.71
N PHE A 8 2.22 -8.72 -5.37
CA PHE A 8 1.26 -9.78 -5.62
C PHE A 8 1.09 -10.04 -7.13
N PRO A 9 0.70 -11.24 -7.57
CA PRO A 9 0.65 -11.60 -8.99
C PRO A 9 -0.20 -10.63 -9.83
N SER A 10 -1.40 -10.29 -9.36
CA SER A 10 -2.32 -9.35 -10.03
C SER A 10 -2.00 -7.87 -9.80
N LYS A 11 -0.94 -7.57 -9.02
CA LYS A 11 -0.44 -6.22 -8.73
C LYS A 11 -1.37 -5.32 -7.92
N HIS A 12 -2.51 -5.82 -7.45
CA HIS A 12 -3.45 -5.09 -6.57
C HIS A 12 -2.86 -4.78 -5.18
N ALA A 13 -1.85 -5.55 -4.72
CA ALA A 13 -1.26 -5.37 -3.40
C ALA A 13 0.27 -5.45 -3.42
N ILE A 14 0.89 -4.72 -2.50
CA ILE A 14 2.34 -4.66 -2.31
C ILE A 14 2.64 -4.76 -0.82
N GLY A 15 3.49 -5.72 -0.45
CA GLY A 15 4.05 -5.83 0.89
C GLY A 15 5.37 -5.08 0.99
N LEU A 16 5.53 -4.28 2.05
CA LEU A 16 6.68 -3.45 2.33
C LEU A 16 7.23 -3.78 3.73
N GLN A 17 8.51 -3.52 3.95
CA GLN A 17 9.11 -3.58 5.28
C GLN A 17 9.97 -2.33 5.51
N THR A 18 9.77 -1.68 6.66
CA THR A 18 10.62 -0.57 7.11
C THR A 18 11.98 -1.08 7.59
N GLU A 19 12.94 -0.19 7.80
CA GLU A 19 14.26 -0.57 8.34
C GLU A 19 14.16 -1.10 9.78
N GLU A 20 13.15 -0.66 10.53
CA GLU A 20 12.80 -1.12 11.87
C GLU A 20 12.08 -2.47 11.86
N GLY A 21 11.77 -3.01 10.68
CA GLY A 21 11.15 -4.33 10.52
C GLY A 21 9.64 -4.34 10.69
N ILE A 22 8.97 -3.19 10.59
CA ILE A 22 7.51 -3.09 10.52
C ILE A 22 7.06 -3.46 9.11
N GLU A 23 6.07 -4.35 9.02
CA GLU A 23 5.52 -4.82 7.77
C GLU A 23 4.26 -4.04 7.42
N VAL A 24 4.23 -3.48 6.21
CA VAL A 24 3.12 -2.66 5.71
C VAL A 24 2.57 -3.30 4.44
N LEU A 25 1.28 -3.58 4.43
CA LEU A 25 0.53 -3.99 3.25
C LEU A 25 -0.20 -2.77 2.67
N VAL A 26 0.04 -2.49 1.40
CA VAL A 26 -0.76 -1.54 0.61
C VAL A 26 -1.64 -2.36 -0.32
N HIS A 27 -2.94 -2.37 -0.08
CA HIS A 27 -3.95 -3.08 -0.87
C HIS A 27 -4.83 -2.07 -1.61
N MET A 28 -4.84 -2.12 -2.94
CA MET A 28 -5.50 -1.14 -3.81
C MET A 28 -6.87 -1.64 -4.25
N GLY A 29 -7.93 -1.04 -3.70
CA GLY A 29 -9.33 -1.42 -3.92
C GLY A 29 -9.79 -2.54 -3.00
N ILE A 30 -11.09 -2.84 -3.02
CA ILE A 30 -11.71 -3.95 -2.28
C ILE A 30 -12.14 -5.04 -3.27
N ASP A 31 -11.89 -6.30 -2.91
CA ASP A 31 -12.15 -7.48 -3.76
C ASP A 31 -11.48 -7.41 -5.15
N THR A 32 -10.38 -6.67 -5.27
CA THR A 32 -9.66 -6.45 -6.53
C THR A 32 -8.59 -7.50 -6.84
N VAL A 33 -8.44 -8.55 -6.02
CA VAL A 33 -7.41 -9.59 -6.19
C VAL A 33 -7.43 -10.26 -7.57
N GLU A 34 -8.63 -10.43 -8.14
CA GLU A 34 -8.83 -11.04 -9.47
C GLU A 34 -8.60 -10.06 -10.62
N MET A 35 -8.41 -8.77 -10.35
CA MET A 35 -8.15 -7.76 -11.36
C MET A 35 -6.65 -7.59 -11.55
N ALA A 36 -6.19 -7.72 -12.79
CA ALA A 36 -4.79 -7.50 -13.17
C ALA A 36 -4.69 -6.31 -14.14
N THR A 37 -3.84 -6.36 -15.16
CA THR A 37 -3.87 -5.40 -16.27
C THR A 37 -5.26 -5.41 -16.92
N PRO A 38 -5.90 -4.25 -17.20
CA PRO A 38 -5.37 -2.88 -17.14
C PRO A 38 -5.67 -2.13 -15.83
N ALA A 39 -6.20 -2.80 -14.79
CA ALA A 39 -6.53 -2.18 -13.51
C ALA A 39 -5.28 -1.74 -12.73
N PHE A 40 -4.21 -2.54 -12.79
CA PHE A 40 -2.98 -2.29 -12.02
C PHE A 40 -1.71 -2.43 -12.86
N GLU A 41 -0.74 -1.57 -12.57
CA GLU A 41 0.64 -1.63 -13.08
C GLU A 41 1.59 -1.37 -11.90
N SER A 42 2.57 -2.24 -11.67
CA SER A 42 3.58 -2.06 -10.62
C SER A 42 4.85 -1.45 -11.21
N PHE A 43 5.44 -0.49 -10.50
CA PHE A 43 6.74 0.13 -10.83
C PHE A 43 7.88 -0.39 -9.96
N VAL A 44 7.57 -1.29 -9.03
CA VAL A 44 8.54 -1.88 -8.10
C VAL A 44 8.56 -3.40 -8.23
N LYS A 45 9.67 -3.99 -7.78
CA LYS A 45 9.89 -5.44 -7.73
C LYS A 45 10.26 -5.88 -6.31
N GLU A 46 10.03 -7.15 -6.02
CA GLU A 46 10.44 -7.77 -4.76
C GLU A 46 11.95 -7.58 -4.50
N GLY A 47 12.30 -7.32 -3.24
CA GLY A 47 13.67 -7.06 -2.80
C GLY A 47 14.19 -5.66 -3.13
N GLN A 48 13.44 -4.83 -3.87
CA GLN A 48 13.86 -3.46 -4.20
C GLN A 48 13.86 -2.56 -2.95
N SER A 49 14.94 -1.80 -2.75
CA SER A 49 14.99 -0.75 -1.73
C SER A 49 14.07 0.43 -2.06
N LEU A 50 13.48 1.01 -1.03
CA LEU A 50 12.50 2.09 -1.14
C LEU A 50 12.84 3.27 -0.23
N LYS A 51 12.41 4.45 -0.66
CA LYS A 51 12.36 5.67 0.12
C LYS A 51 10.96 6.27 0.01
N ALA A 52 10.55 7.02 1.02
CA ALA A 52 9.27 7.73 1.01
C ALA A 52 9.18 8.64 -0.23
N GLY A 53 8.00 8.69 -0.85
CA GLY A 53 7.76 9.43 -2.10
C GLY A 53 8.07 8.67 -3.38
N MET A 54 8.66 7.47 -3.31
CA MET A 54 8.81 6.62 -4.50
C MET A 54 7.46 6.08 -4.99
N LYS A 55 7.29 6.05 -6.31
CA LYS A 55 6.09 5.51 -6.95
C LYS A 55 6.08 3.99 -6.84
N LEU A 56 4.99 3.43 -6.31
CA LEU A 56 4.85 1.97 -6.13
C LEU A 56 4.09 1.32 -7.28
N ALA A 57 2.89 1.82 -7.57
CA ALA A 57 2.00 1.29 -8.59
C ALA A 57 1.13 2.40 -9.22
N LYS A 58 0.44 2.04 -10.30
CA LYS A 58 -0.66 2.81 -10.90
C LYS A 58 -1.92 1.96 -10.81
N MET A 59 -3.00 2.59 -10.35
CA MET A 59 -4.33 2.02 -10.26
C MET A 59 -5.25 2.78 -11.23
N ASN A 60 -5.98 2.06 -12.07
CA ASN A 60 -6.96 2.62 -12.99
C ASN A 60 -8.35 2.58 -12.32
N LEU A 61 -8.77 3.71 -11.76
CA LEU A 61 -10.01 3.82 -11.01
C LEU A 61 -11.24 3.54 -11.89
N ASP A 62 -11.27 4.04 -13.12
CA ASP A 62 -12.39 3.84 -14.05
C ASP A 62 -12.64 2.35 -14.32
N VAL A 63 -11.58 1.57 -14.52
CA VAL A 63 -11.67 0.11 -14.76
C VAL A 63 -12.22 -0.62 -13.54
N ILE A 64 -11.85 -0.18 -12.34
CA ILE A 64 -12.26 -0.80 -11.08
C ILE A 64 -13.73 -0.48 -10.79
N GLU A 65 -14.13 0.77 -10.98
CA GLU A 65 -15.52 1.22 -10.81
C GLU A 65 -16.45 0.58 -11.84
N GLN A 66 -16.04 0.46 -13.10
CA GLN A 66 -16.80 -0.25 -14.14
C GLN A 66 -16.98 -1.74 -13.84
N ALA A 67 -16.07 -2.35 -13.07
CA ALA A 67 -16.20 -3.71 -12.58
C ALA A 67 -17.08 -3.83 -11.32
N GLY A 68 -17.64 -2.71 -10.83
CA GLY A 68 -18.48 -2.68 -9.64
C GLY A 68 -17.72 -2.87 -8.33
N LYS A 69 -16.42 -2.58 -8.30
CA LYS A 69 -15.56 -2.75 -7.12
C LYS A 69 -15.20 -1.42 -6.49
N GLU A 70 -14.88 -1.42 -5.19
CA GLU A 70 -14.48 -0.20 -4.50
C GLU A 70 -13.02 0.16 -4.75
N THR A 71 -12.74 1.46 -4.81
CA THR A 71 -11.41 2.03 -5.04
C THR A 71 -10.67 2.37 -3.75
N THR A 72 -11.23 2.03 -2.58
CA THR A 72 -10.63 2.22 -1.27
C THR A 72 -9.25 1.56 -1.19
N ILE A 73 -8.23 2.32 -0.79
CA ILE A 73 -6.89 1.79 -0.55
C ILE A 73 -6.76 1.47 0.94
N ILE A 74 -6.43 0.23 1.26
CA ILE A 74 -6.13 -0.20 2.64
C ILE A 74 -4.63 -0.16 2.84
N VAL A 75 -4.20 0.50 3.92
CA VAL A 75 -2.85 0.40 4.45
C VAL A 75 -2.93 -0.31 5.80
N ALA A 76 -2.34 -1.50 5.88
CA ALA A 76 -2.39 -2.34 7.07
C ALA A 76 -1.00 -2.69 7.56
N PHE A 77 -0.83 -2.81 8.87
CA PHE A 77 0.38 -3.33 9.49
C PHE A 77 0.19 -4.82 9.79
N THR A 78 1.03 -5.68 9.22
CA THR A 78 0.79 -7.14 9.22
C THR A 78 1.51 -7.90 10.33
N ASN A 79 2.40 -7.24 11.07
CA ASN A 79 3.09 -7.79 12.23
C ASN A 79 2.81 -6.96 13.49
N SER A 80 1.58 -7.10 14.00
CA SER A 80 1.09 -6.35 15.16
C SER A 80 1.87 -6.60 16.45
N ASP A 81 2.64 -7.69 16.53
CA ASP A 81 3.55 -7.96 17.65
C ASP A 81 4.69 -6.93 17.79
N LYS A 82 4.99 -6.18 16.72
CA LYS A 82 5.96 -5.08 16.72
C LYS A 82 5.32 -3.69 16.67
N VAL A 83 4.01 -3.61 16.80
CA VAL A 83 3.27 -2.34 16.73
C VAL A 83 2.49 -2.20 18.01
N GLU A 84 2.99 -1.38 18.94
CA GLU A 84 2.30 -1.06 20.19
C GLU A 84 1.05 -0.23 19.90
N GLN A 85 1.19 0.83 19.09
CA GLN A 85 0.10 1.73 18.77
C GLN A 85 0.24 2.35 17.39
N VAL A 86 -0.89 2.54 16.71
CA VAL A 86 -0.99 3.38 15.52
C VAL A 86 -1.72 4.66 15.89
N VAL A 87 -1.05 5.80 15.78
CA VAL A 87 -1.61 7.12 16.10
C VAL A 87 -1.85 7.88 14.80
N ILE A 88 -3.12 8.13 14.48
CA ILE A 88 -3.53 8.91 13.31
C ILE A 88 -3.74 10.36 13.73
N ASN A 89 -2.86 11.24 13.26
CA ASN A 89 -2.84 12.66 13.62
C ASN A 89 -3.65 13.52 12.63
N GLN A 90 -3.90 13.01 11.42
CA GLN A 90 -4.62 13.73 10.38
C GLN A 90 -5.72 12.87 9.76
N LEU A 91 -6.94 13.41 9.77
CA LEU A 91 -8.11 12.86 9.10
C LEU A 91 -8.56 13.80 7.98
N GLY A 92 -9.36 13.27 7.06
CA GLY A 92 -9.85 14.01 5.91
C GLY A 92 -8.89 13.99 4.72
N THR A 93 -8.93 15.04 3.89
CA THR A 93 -8.14 15.09 2.66
C THR A 93 -6.65 15.29 2.95
N ALA A 94 -5.83 14.49 2.29
CA ALA A 94 -4.37 14.59 2.31
C ALA A 94 -3.83 14.54 0.87
N THR A 95 -2.62 15.06 0.66
CA THR A 95 -1.91 14.96 -0.62
C THR A 95 -0.74 13.98 -0.50
N ALA A 96 -0.22 13.52 -1.63
CA ALA A 96 0.92 12.60 -1.63
C ALA A 96 2.12 13.21 -0.89
N GLY A 97 2.66 12.47 0.09
CA GLY A 97 3.77 12.91 0.93
C GLY A 97 3.36 13.58 2.24
N THR A 98 2.06 13.84 2.46
CA THR A 98 1.57 14.29 3.77
C THR A 98 1.73 13.18 4.81
N VAL A 99 2.31 13.52 5.97
CA VAL A 99 2.38 12.61 7.12
C VAL A 99 1.02 12.61 7.81
N ILE A 100 0.36 11.45 7.84
CA ILE A 100 -0.98 11.30 8.43
C ILE A 100 -0.99 10.73 9.85
N GLY A 101 0.15 10.23 10.32
CA GLY A 101 0.25 9.55 11.60
C GLY A 101 1.65 8.99 11.86
N GLN A 102 1.75 8.25 12.95
CA GLN A 102 2.97 7.60 13.41
C GLN A 102 2.66 6.23 14.02
N ILE A 103 3.69 5.40 14.10
CA ILE A 103 3.64 4.07 14.70
C ILE A 103 4.54 4.09 15.93
N GLU A 104 4.03 3.58 17.03
CA GLU A 104 4.79 3.29 18.25
C GLU A 104 5.16 1.81 18.21
N ILE A 105 6.45 1.52 18.38
CA ILE A 105 7.11 0.22 18.20
C ILE A 105 7.60 -0.28 19.53
#